data_AF-A0A7W4AAC4-F1
#
_entry.id   AF-A0A7W4AAC4-F1
#
_cell.length_a   1.000
_cell.length_b   1.000
_cell.length_c   1.000
_cell.angle_alpha   90.00
_cell.angle_beta   90.00
_cell.angle_gamma   90.00
#
_symmetry.space_group_name_H-M   'P 1'
#
loop_
_entity.id
_entity.type
_entity.pdbx_description
1 polymer ?
#
loop_
_entity_poly.entity_id
_entity_poly.type
_entity_poly.pdbx_seq_one_letter_code
_entity_poly.pdbx_strand_id
1 'polypeptide(L)'
;MKDYQESEAFYNELFDELFPILRSITGPGLRQSYSILSRYMPLNISSIASGEKIFDWTVPKEWHCEDAYLLGPDGEKIADMQRLNIEVVNYSESVERELSLEELQKHLYSLPEQPTAIPYVTSYYKKRWGFCIAHEIREQLKEGTYKAVIKSQFVDGSLDIAQSVLNGESKQEVLLSSYLCHPSMANNELSGPLVLLGLFNRIKKWPKRRYSYRFALHPETIGSLGLLHLMGKHFTANMVSGLVINCMGGEPEKLVFKHSRNDNGMLDKLLYHLNQHDYNHENIQFSPLSGSDERQYNSPGFQLPVCCVSRSFHSGYHQYHTSLDTKAFMGIKPLLDSIDKLEKIFLAFEQAATFENTLPFGEPNLGSKGLYPTLSFFSKERVSQLDELNYIKMLLNYSDGEHDSIDIADKYGCSVLDMASAIDKLEQQTLLVMK
;
A
#
# COMPACT_ATOMS: atom_id res chain seq x y z
N MET A 1 19.19 -13.15 -0.03
CA MET A 1 18.59 -11.94 0.59
C MET A 1 19.60 -11.41 1.59
N LYS A 2 19.77 -10.09 1.68
CA LYS A 2 20.61 -9.47 2.72
C LYS A 2 19.94 -9.67 4.09
N ASP A 3 20.73 -9.63 5.17
CA ASP A 3 20.16 -9.61 6.52
C ASP A 3 19.31 -8.35 6.71
N TYR A 4 18.02 -8.55 7.00
CA TYR A 4 17.07 -7.49 7.32
C TYR A 4 17.04 -7.32 8.85
N GLN A 5 17.56 -6.19 9.32
CA GLN A 5 17.43 -5.75 10.70
C GLN A 5 16.59 -4.48 10.74
N GLU A 6 15.37 -4.63 11.24
CA GLU A 6 14.44 -3.51 11.35
C GLU A 6 14.97 -2.47 12.33
N SER A 7 15.20 -1.25 11.85
CA SER A 7 15.67 -0.13 12.66
C SER A 7 15.39 1.20 11.96
N GLU A 8 15.36 2.30 12.71
CA GLU A 8 15.28 3.65 12.15
C GLU A 8 16.43 3.91 11.17
N ALA A 9 17.65 3.48 11.49
CA ALA A 9 18.82 3.60 10.62
C ALA A 9 18.63 2.87 9.28
N PHE A 10 18.12 1.63 9.32
CA PHE A 10 17.85 0.85 8.11
C PHE A 10 16.88 1.58 7.16
N TYR A 11 15.74 2.05 7.66
CA TYR A 11 14.77 2.76 6.82
C TYR A 11 15.29 4.12 6.37
N ASN A 12 16.08 4.78 7.21
CA ASN A 12 16.73 6.03 6.85
C ASN A 12 17.65 5.83 5.64
N GLU A 13 18.54 4.85 5.67
CA GLU A 13 19.47 4.53 4.57
C GLU A 13 18.75 4.05 3.31
N LEU A 14 17.77 3.15 3.47
CA LEU A 14 16.99 2.65 2.33
C LEU A 14 16.20 3.77 1.64
N PHE A 15 15.64 4.69 2.42
CA PHE A 15 15.01 5.88 1.87
C PHE A 15 16.00 6.72 1.06
N ASP A 16 17.19 6.99 1.59
CA ASP A 16 18.19 7.85 0.92
C ASP A 16 18.70 7.23 -0.39
N GLU A 17 18.74 5.89 -0.47
CA GLU A 17 19.07 5.18 -1.71
C GLU A 17 17.93 5.24 -2.75
N LEU A 18 16.67 5.18 -2.30
CA LEU A 18 15.49 5.21 -3.18
C LEU A 18 15.09 6.62 -3.62
N PHE A 19 15.22 7.61 -2.74
CA PHE A 19 14.71 8.96 -2.96
C PHE A 19 15.18 9.60 -4.28
N PRO A 20 16.48 9.60 -4.66
CA PRO A 20 16.94 10.32 -5.85
C PRO A 20 16.55 9.67 -7.18
N ILE A 21 16.02 8.44 -7.18
CA ILE A 21 15.72 7.69 -8.40
C ILE A 21 14.54 8.34 -9.14
N LEU A 22 14.75 8.67 -10.42
CA LEU A 22 13.71 9.15 -11.31
C LEU A 22 12.76 8.01 -11.70
N ARG A 23 11.73 7.81 -10.89
CA ARG A 23 10.63 6.90 -11.19
C ARG A 23 9.60 7.56 -12.12
N SER A 24 8.87 6.71 -12.82
CA SER A 24 7.69 7.04 -13.62
C SER A 24 6.79 5.81 -13.66
N ILE A 25 5.71 5.86 -14.44
CA ILE A 25 4.80 4.71 -14.63
C ILE A 25 5.43 3.56 -15.43
N THR A 26 6.60 3.77 -16.03
CA THR A 26 7.43 2.77 -16.70
C THR A 26 8.90 3.22 -16.60
N GLY A 27 9.84 2.37 -16.98
CA GLY A 27 11.23 2.79 -17.21
C GLY A 27 12.25 2.29 -16.19
N PRO A 28 13.54 2.63 -16.42
CA PRO A 28 14.66 2.08 -15.66
C PRO A 28 14.62 2.43 -14.17
N GLY A 29 14.12 3.62 -13.78
CA GLY A 29 14.04 4.02 -12.37
C GLY A 29 13.08 3.15 -11.54
N LEU A 30 11.99 2.67 -12.14
CA LEU A 30 11.08 1.72 -11.50
C LEU A 30 11.81 0.39 -11.25
N ARG A 31 12.49 -0.17 -12.27
CA ARG A 31 13.26 -1.41 -12.16
C ARG A 31 14.44 -1.30 -11.19
N GLN A 32 15.11 -0.15 -11.15
CA GLN A 32 16.16 0.12 -10.17
C GLN A 32 15.60 0.06 -8.75
N SER A 33 14.44 0.67 -8.53
CA SER A 33 13.78 0.64 -7.22
C SER A 33 13.37 -0.79 -6.84
N TYR A 34 12.86 -1.60 -7.79
CA TYR A 34 12.62 -3.03 -7.56
C TYR A 34 13.89 -3.80 -7.23
N SER A 35 14.98 -3.58 -7.95
CA SER A 35 16.28 -4.21 -7.66
C SER A 35 16.73 -3.93 -6.22
N ILE A 36 16.61 -2.68 -5.77
CA ILE A 36 16.94 -2.25 -4.41
C ILE A 36 16.07 -2.95 -3.37
N LEU A 37 14.75 -2.97 -3.57
CA LEU A 37 13.80 -3.65 -2.67
C LEU A 37 13.96 -5.17 -2.69
N SER A 38 14.37 -5.75 -3.82
CA SER A 38 14.57 -7.19 -4.01
C SER A 38 15.63 -7.79 -3.08
N ARG A 39 16.53 -6.94 -2.57
CA ARG A 39 17.55 -7.32 -1.58
C ARG A 39 16.93 -7.80 -0.26
N TYR A 40 15.73 -7.32 0.07
CA TYR A 40 15.03 -7.53 1.35
C TYR A 40 13.64 -8.19 1.22
N MET A 41 13.05 -8.19 0.02
CA MET A 41 11.79 -8.88 -0.29
C MET A 41 11.95 -9.58 -1.66
N PRO A 42 11.78 -10.91 -1.79
CA PRO A 42 12.00 -11.59 -3.07
C PRO A 42 10.90 -11.21 -4.06
N LEU A 43 11.23 -10.35 -5.02
CA LEU A 43 10.32 -9.85 -6.03
C LEU A 43 10.37 -10.71 -7.30
N ASN A 44 9.21 -11.23 -7.71
CA ASN A 44 8.96 -11.75 -9.04
C ASN A 44 8.37 -10.62 -9.90
N ILE A 45 9.00 -10.31 -11.03
CA ILE A 45 8.58 -9.22 -11.91
C ILE A 45 7.88 -9.81 -13.12
N SER A 46 6.62 -9.43 -13.30
CA SER A 46 5.86 -9.65 -14.53
C SER A 46 5.86 -8.38 -15.37
N SER A 47 5.98 -8.52 -16.68
CA SER A 47 6.05 -7.39 -17.61
C SER A 47 4.95 -7.52 -18.67
N ILE A 48 4.27 -6.41 -18.97
CA ILE A 48 3.26 -6.31 -20.02
C ILE A 48 3.80 -5.35 -21.09
N ALA A 49 3.77 -5.74 -22.37
CA ALA A 49 4.45 -5.00 -23.42
C ALA A 49 3.75 -3.67 -23.76
N SER A 50 4.51 -2.64 -24.12
CA SER A 50 3.96 -1.39 -24.67
C SER A 50 3.04 -1.67 -25.86
N GLY A 51 1.89 -1.00 -25.91
CA GLY A 51 0.87 -1.18 -26.94
C GLY A 51 -0.14 -2.30 -26.64
N GLU A 52 0.13 -3.15 -25.64
CA GLU A 52 -0.81 -4.19 -25.24
C GLU A 52 -2.07 -3.58 -24.60
N LYS A 53 -3.23 -4.18 -24.89
CA LYS A 53 -4.52 -3.77 -24.34
C LYS A 53 -4.78 -4.47 -23.01
N ILE A 54 -4.95 -3.67 -21.95
CA ILE A 54 -5.34 -4.15 -20.63
C ILE A 54 -6.68 -3.51 -20.26
N PHE A 55 -7.75 -4.27 -20.48
CA PHE A 55 -9.13 -3.75 -20.48
C PHE A 55 -9.27 -2.62 -21.51
N ASP A 56 -9.76 -1.45 -21.09
CA ASP A 56 -9.88 -0.28 -21.97
C ASP A 56 -8.55 0.49 -22.15
N TRP A 57 -7.57 0.22 -21.28
CA TRP A 57 -6.30 0.91 -21.29
C TRP A 57 -5.32 0.27 -22.27
N THR A 58 -4.33 1.06 -22.70
CA THR A 58 -3.21 0.58 -23.51
C THR A 58 -1.95 0.84 -22.71
N VAL A 59 -1.11 -0.19 -22.56
CA VAL A 59 0.18 -0.04 -21.89
C VAL A 59 1.00 1.00 -22.66
N PRO A 60 1.47 2.07 -22.00
CA PRO A 60 2.13 3.16 -22.70
C PRO A 60 3.55 2.76 -23.12
N LYS A 61 4.20 3.60 -23.92
CA LYS A 61 5.63 3.43 -24.22
C LYS A 61 6.44 3.52 -22.93
N GLU A 62 7.66 3.01 -22.95
CA GLU A 62 8.55 3.18 -21.82
C GLU A 62 9.29 4.53 -21.94
N TRP A 63 9.33 5.29 -20.84
CA TRP A 63 10.02 6.58 -20.81
C TRP A 63 11.40 6.46 -20.19
N HIS A 64 12.40 6.93 -20.92
CA HIS A 64 13.79 7.01 -20.47
C HIS A 64 14.18 8.48 -20.48
N CYS A 65 14.79 8.97 -19.41
CA CYS A 65 15.26 10.34 -19.31
C CYS A 65 16.64 10.33 -18.66
N GLU A 66 17.64 10.75 -19.44
CA GLU A 66 19.04 10.73 -19.03
C GLU A 66 19.45 12.02 -18.34
N ASP A 67 18.93 13.16 -18.82
CA ASP A 67 19.26 14.48 -18.30
C ASP A 67 18.16 15.48 -18.65
N ALA A 68 17.93 16.47 -17.78
CA ALA A 68 17.03 17.58 -18.08
C ALA A 68 17.43 18.83 -17.29
N TYR A 69 17.59 19.96 -17.98
CA TYR A 69 17.93 21.23 -17.37
C TYR A 69 17.45 22.43 -18.21
N LEU A 70 17.26 23.56 -17.53
CA LEU A 70 16.88 24.84 -18.10
C LEU A 70 17.93 25.88 -17.73
N LEU A 71 18.59 26.46 -18.73
CA LEU A 71 19.54 27.56 -18.55
C LEU A 71 18.88 28.91 -18.83
N GLY A 72 19.13 29.87 -17.95
CA GLY A 72 18.78 31.27 -18.15
C GLY A 72 19.72 31.98 -19.13
N PRO A 73 19.42 33.25 -19.49
CA PRO A 73 20.23 34.04 -20.42
C PRO A 73 21.69 34.23 -19.96
N ASP A 74 21.91 34.25 -18.65
CA ASP A 74 23.22 34.42 -18.03
C ASP A 74 23.96 33.08 -17.82
N GLY A 75 23.38 31.96 -18.30
CA GLY A 75 23.92 30.60 -18.14
C GLY A 75 23.58 29.92 -16.81
N GLU A 76 22.81 30.58 -15.93
CA GLU A 76 22.36 30.01 -14.66
C GLU A 76 21.39 28.82 -14.87
N LYS A 77 21.55 27.75 -14.09
CA LYS A 77 20.62 26.61 -14.06
C LYS A 77 19.37 26.92 -13.23
N ILE A 78 18.30 27.29 -13.90
CA ILE A 78 16.99 27.57 -13.29
C ILE A 78 16.31 26.27 -12.86
N ALA A 79 16.38 25.24 -13.70
CA ALA A 79 15.92 23.89 -13.40
C ALA A 79 17.01 22.87 -13.75
N ASP A 80 17.15 21.84 -12.93
CA ASP A 80 18.11 20.75 -13.06
C ASP A 80 17.57 19.47 -12.41
N MET A 81 17.30 18.46 -13.24
CA MET A 81 16.86 17.14 -12.78
C MET A 81 17.84 16.47 -11.81
N GLN A 82 19.13 16.81 -11.89
CA GLN A 82 20.16 16.29 -10.97
C GLN A 82 20.07 16.93 -9.57
N ARG A 83 19.51 18.15 -9.47
CA ARG A 83 19.20 18.80 -8.20
C ARG A 83 17.93 18.20 -7.59
N LEU A 84 16.85 18.16 -8.37
CA LEU A 84 15.60 17.53 -7.97
C LEU A 84 14.85 17.06 -9.21
N ASN A 85 14.61 15.76 -9.31
CA ASN A 85 14.09 15.16 -10.53
C ASN A 85 12.60 15.47 -10.81
N ILE A 86 11.90 16.15 -9.91
CA ILE A 86 10.54 16.68 -10.16
C ILE A 86 10.55 18.00 -10.92
N GLU A 87 11.72 18.63 -11.09
CA GLU A 87 11.87 19.88 -11.85
C GLU A 87 11.66 19.68 -13.36
N VAL A 88 11.61 18.44 -13.84
CA VAL A 88 11.15 18.10 -15.18
C VAL A 88 9.73 17.53 -15.11
N VAL A 89 8.86 17.93 -16.04
CA VAL A 89 7.54 17.30 -16.17
C VAL A 89 7.75 15.81 -16.45
N ASN A 90 7.26 14.95 -15.56
CA ASN A 90 7.45 13.52 -15.68
C ASN A 90 6.81 13.03 -16.97
N TYR A 91 7.52 12.16 -17.72
CA TYR A 91 7.09 11.67 -19.02
C TYR A 91 7.17 12.72 -20.16
N SER A 92 8.09 13.70 -20.04
CA SER A 92 8.35 14.71 -21.08
C SER A 92 8.98 14.14 -22.37
N GLU A 93 8.58 14.65 -23.53
CA GLU A 93 9.30 14.42 -24.79
C GLU A 93 10.65 15.13 -24.82
N SER A 94 11.54 14.69 -25.73
CA SER A 94 12.86 15.29 -25.87
C SER A 94 12.76 16.72 -26.40
N VAL A 95 13.60 17.60 -25.85
CA VAL A 95 13.77 18.96 -26.35
C VAL A 95 15.24 19.37 -26.27
N GLU A 96 15.73 20.05 -27.29
CA GLU A 96 16.93 20.87 -27.20
C GLU A 96 16.65 22.13 -28.03
N ARG A 97 16.28 23.22 -27.36
CA ARG A 97 15.87 24.46 -28.02
C ARG A 97 16.29 25.68 -27.22
N GLU A 98 16.55 26.75 -27.95
CA GLU A 98 16.61 28.10 -27.42
C GLU A 98 15.24 28.78 -27.59
N LEU A 99 14.77 29.46 -26.55
CA LEU A 99 13.43 30.04 -26.47
C LEU A 99 13.50 31.45 -25.91
N SER A 100 12.59 32.32 -26.34
CA SER A 100 12.33 33.58 -25.62
C SER A 100 11.64 33.29 -24.29
N LEU A 101 11.62 34.28 -23.37
CA LEU A 101 10.85 34.15 -22.13
C LEU A 101 9.36 33.91 -22.43
N GLU A 102 8.78 34.63 -23.38
CA GLU A 102 7.36 34.47 -23.76
C GLU A 102 7.03 33.04 -24.21
N GLU A 103 7.91 32.41 -24.99
CA GLU A 103 7.75 31.03 -25.42
C GLU A 103 7.93 30.06 -24.25
N LEU A 104 8.98 30.27 -23.43
CA LEU A 104 9.30 29.44 -22.28
C LEU A 104 8.15 29.40 -21.26
N GLN A 105 7.47 30.52 -21.01
CA GLN A 105 6.37 30.61 -20.04
C GLN A 105 5.25 29.57 -20.29
N LYS A 106 5.06 29.13 -21.54
CA LYS A 106 4.06 28.11 -21.93
C LYS A 106 4.46 26.69 -21.51
N HIS A 107 5.72 26.48 -21.14
CA HIS A 107 6.33 25.20 -20.75
C HIS A 107 6.74 25.17 -19.27
N LEU A 108 6.41 26.20 -18.51
CA LEU A 108 6.69 26.30 -17.08
C LEU A 108 5.45 26.00 -16.24
N TYR A 109 5.64 25.19 -15.21
CA TYR A 109 4.63 24.85 -14.22
C TYR A 109 5.11 25.31 -12.83
N SER A 110 4.24 26.00 -12.09
CA SER A 110 4.50 26.56 -10.76
C SER A 110 3.20 26.68 -9.98
N LEU A 111 3.27 26.85 -8.65
CA LEU A 111 2.10 26.99 -7.78
C LEU A 111 2.08 28.37 -7.10
N PRO A 112 1.21 29.32 -7.52
CA PRO A 112 1.11 30.62 -6.85
C PRO A 112 0.76 30.54 -5.36
N GLU A 113 -0.09 29.59 -4.99
CA GLU A 113 -0.53 29.37 -3.60
C GLU A 113 0.58 28.78 -2.70
N GLN A 114 1.63 28.21 -3.31
CA GLN A 114 2.81 27.67 -2.60
C GLN A 114 4.08 28.15 -3.30
N PRO A 115 4.45 29.44 -3.14
CA PRO A 115 5.38 30.08 -4.05
C PRO A 115 6.82 29.54 -4.01
N THR A 116 7.21 28.89 -2.92
CA THR A 116 8.51 28.23 -2.73
C THR A 116 8.52 26.76 -3.15
N ALA A 117 7.36 26.17 -3.44
CA ALA A 117 7.21 24.77 -3.77
C ALA A 117 7.38 24.52 -5.27
N ILE A 118 8.04 23.43 -5.62
CA ILE A 118 8.14 22.93 -6.99
C ILE A 118 7.04 21.88 -7.18
N PRO A 119 6.07 22.09 -8.08
CA PRO A 119 5.00 21.11 -8.29
C PRO A 119 5.52 19.85 -8.98
N TYR A 120 5.00 18.70 -8.59
CA TYR A 120 5.12 17.50 -9.39
C TYR A 120 4.04 17.48 -10.49
N VAL A 121 4.47 17.47 -11.75
CA VAL A 121 3.58 17.46 -12.92
C VAL A 121 3.92 16.27 -13.80
N THR A 122 2.90 15.65 -14.40
CA THR A 122 3.03 14.48 -15.26
C THR A 122 2.31 14.70 -16.59
N SER A 123 2.75 14.01 -17.65
CA SER A 123 2.07 14.04 -18.94
C SER A 123 2.05 12.67 -19.64
N TYR A 124 1.56 11.66 -18.93
CA TYR A 124 1.62 10.25 -19.36
C TYR A 124 0.94 9.94 -20.71
N TYR A 125 -0.25 10.51 -20.92
CA TYR A 125 -1.13 10.08 -22.02
C TYR A 125 -1.26 11.13 -23.13
N LYS A 126 -0.48 12.22 -23.05
CA LYS A 126 -0.42 13.26 -24.08
C LYS A 126 1.00 13.80 -24.16
N LYS A 127 1.58 13.83 -25.36
CA LYS A 127 2.93 14.37 -25.53
C LYS A 127 2.98 15.85 -25.14
N ARG A 128 3.89 16.14 -24.23
CA ARG A 128 4.27 17.46 -23.70
C ARG A 128 5.72 17.40 -23.28
N TRP A 129 6.30 18.57 -23.09
CA TRP A 129 7.51 18.74 -22.32
C TRP A 129 7.39 20.02 -21.51
N GLY A 130 8.12 20.09 -20.40
CA GLY A 130 8.18 21.29 -19.59
C GLY A 130 9.04 21.12 -18.35
N PHE A 131 9.17 22.22 -17.61
CA PHE A 131 9.88 22.29 -16.34
C PHE A 131 8.93 22.76 -15.24
N CYS A 132 9.16 22.23 -14.04
CA CYS A 132 8.49 22.64 -12.82
C CYS A 132 9.47 23.46 -11.99
N ILE A 133 9.05 24.66 -11.58
CA ILE A 133 9.87 25.58 -10.78
C ILE A 133 9.02 26.23 -9.69
N ALA A 134 9.70 26.73 -8.65
CA ALA A 134 9.06 27.57 -7.65
C ALA A 134 8.47 28.82 -8.31
N HIS A 135 7.30 29.25 -7.83
CA HIS A 135 6.60 30.40 -8.43
C HIS A 135 7.41 31.68 -8.28
N GLU A 136 8.05 31.88 -7.13
CA GLU A 136 8.90 33.06 -6.89
C GLU A 136 10.06 33.16 -7.90
N ILE A 137 10.62 32.02 -8.32
CA ILE A 137 11.66 31.96 -9.35
C ILE A 137 11.06 32.31 -10.72
N ARG A 138 9.87 31.78 -11.02
CA ARG A 138 9.16 32.08 -12.27
C ARG A 138 8.89 33.57 -12.45
N GLU A 139 8.50 34.27 -11.39
CA GLU A 139 8.21 35.70 -11.40
C GLU A 139 9.47 36.57 -11.59
N GLN A 140 10.64 36.04 -11.26
CA GLN A 140 11.93 36.73 -11.36
C GLN A 140 12.65 36.52 -12.70
N LEU A 141 12.10 35.68 -13.58
CA LEU A 141 12.67 35.42 -14.90
C LEU A 141 12.74 36.71 -15.73
N LYS A 142 13.89 36.94 -16.36
CA LYS A 142 14.18 38.14 -17.16
C LYS A 142 14.03 37.85 -18.65
N GLU A 143 13.76 38.89 -19.43
CA GLU A 143 13.81 38.78 -20.90
C GLU A 143 15.20 38.31 -21.37
N GLY A 144 15.20 37.44 -22.37
CA GLY A 144 16.43 36.87 -22.93
C GLY A 144 16.20 35.49 -23.56
N THR A 145 17.31 34.85 -23.92
CA THR A 145 17.31 33.53 -24.55
C THR A 145 17.58 32.46 -23.50
N TYR A 146 16.66 31.49 -23.38
CA TYR A 146 16.77 30.37 -22.46
C TYR A 146 17.09 29.10 -23.24
N LYS A 147 17.98 28.26 -22.72
CA LYS A 147 18.27 26.94 -23.30
C LYS A 147 17.54 25.85 -22.51
N ALA A 148 16.53 25.25 -23.12
CA ALA A 148 15.80 24.11 -22.57
C ALA A 148 16.38 22.80 -23.16
N VAL A 149 16.79 21.88 -22.28
CA VAL A 149 17.29 20.56 -22.66
C VAL A 149 16.59 19.48 -21.86
N ILE A 150 15.95 18.53 -22.55
CA ILE A 150 15.41 17.29 -21.99
C ILE A 150 15.88 16.16 -22.91
N LYS A 151 16.81 15.35 -22.41
CA LYS A 151 17.36 14.17 -23.09
C LYS A 151 16.54 12.96 -22.68
N SER A 152 15.35 12.84 -23.28
CA SER A 152 14.45 11.73 -23.04
C SER A 152 14.10 10.99 -24.33
N GLN A 153 13.60 9.77 -24.20
CA GLN A 153 13.11 8.98 -25.31
C GLN A 153 11.93 8.11 -24.88
N PHE A 154 11.04 7.84 -25.83
CA PHE A 154 9.97 6.85 -25.70
C PHE A 154 10.33 5.61 -26.50
N VAL A 155 10.55 4.50 -25.80
CA VAL A 155 10.91 3.22 -26.43
C VAL A 155 9.76 2.23 -26.29
N ASP A 156 9.72 1.22 -27.16
CA ASP A 156 8.84 0.08 -26.93
C ASP A 156 9.48 -0.76 -25.82
N GLY A 157 8.77 -0.89 -24.70
CA GLY A 157 9.29 -1.50 -23.49
C GLY A 157 8.17 -2.21 -22.73
N SER A 158 8.13 -2.06 -21.42
CA SER A 158 7.13 -2.73 -20.59
C SER A 158 6.59 -1.91 -19.43
N LEU A 159 5.37 -2.23 -19.04
CA LEU A 159 4.84 -2.01 -17.70
C LEU A 159 5.27 -3.17 -16.81
N ASP A 160 6.07 -2.88 -15.79
CA ASP A 160 6.58 -3.88 -14.86
C ASP A 160 5.79 -3.88 -13.54
N ILE A 161 5.49 -5.08 -13.05
CA ILE A 161 4.71 -5.33 -11.84
C ILE A 161 5.48 -6.32 -10.99
N ALA A 162 5.89 -5.88 -9.80
CA ALA A 162 6.64 -6.71 -8.87
C ALA A 162 5.71 -7.33 -7.83
N GLN A 163 5.87 -8.62 -7.57
CA GLN A 163 5.08 -9.38 -6.62
C GLN A 163 5.96 -10.23 -5.71
N SER A 164 5.55 -10.40 -4.45
CA SER A 164 6.08 -11.42 -3.55
C SER A 164 4.93 -12.18 -2.91
N VAL A 165 5.10 -13.47 -2.62
CA VAL A 165 4.06 -14.29 -2.00
C VAL A 165 4.64 -15.02 -0.79
N LEU A 166 3.92 -14.93 0.30
CA LEU A 166 4.12 -15.66 1.54
C LEU A 166 2.99 -16.67 1.68
N ASN A 167 3.27 -17.94 1.39
CA ASN A 167 2.25 -18.99 1.48
C ASN A 167 1.83 -19.22 2.94
N GLY A 168 0.51 -19.26 3.17
CA GLY A 168 -0.11 -19.68 4.42
C GLY A 168 -0.58 -21.14 4.37
N GLU A 169 -1.41 -21.51 5.34
CA GLU A 169 -2.05 -22.82 5.45
C GLU A 169 -3.23 -22.98 4.49
N SER A 170 -3.81 -21.86 4.02
CA SER A 170 -4.87 -21.84 3.01
C SER A 170 -4.44 -21.19 1.70
N LYS A 171 -5.19 -21.48 0.63
CA LYS A 171 -5.08 -20.78 -0.66
C LYS A 171 -5.78 -19.42 -0.65
N GLN A 172 -6.62 -19.16 0.36
CA GLN A 172 -7.25 -17.85 0.51
C GLN A 172 -6.17 -16.80 0.74
N GLU A 173 -6.30 -15.67 0.06
CA GLU A 173 -5.23 -14.72 -0.12
C GLU A 173 -5.60 -13.30 0.34
N VAL A 174 -4.66 -12.65 1.01
CA VAL A 174 -4.70 -11.22 1.34
C VAL A 174 -3.71 -10.47 0.45
N LEU A 175 -4.21 -9.47 -0.30
CA LEU A 175 -3.37 -8.59 -1.11
C LEU A 175 -2.94 -7.35 -0.33
N LEU A 176 -1.65 -7.13 -0.17
CA LEU A 176 -1.07 -5.88 0.29
C LEU A 176 -0.37 -5.21 -0.89
N SER A 177 -0.81 -4.02 -1.29
CA SER A 177 -0.26 -3.34 -2.47
C SER A 177 0.14 -1.90 -2.16
N SER A 178 1.15 -1.42 -2.87
CA SER A 178 1.52 0.00 -2.89
C SER A 178 2.05 0.36 -4.27
N TYR A 179 2.15 1.66 -4.56
CA TYR A 179 2.63 2.14 -5.85
C TYR A 179 3.99 2.83 -5.78
N LEU A 180 4.77 2.68 -6.85
CA LEU A 180 6.17 3.11 -6.92
C LEU A 180 6.48 3.87 -8.22
N CYS A 181 5.52 4.65 -8.74
CA CYS A 181 5.72 5.47 -9.94
C CYS A 181 6.19 6.91 -9.65
N HIS A 182 5.99 7.40 -8.43
CA HIS A 182 6.32 8.76 -8.04
C HIS A 182 7.84 8.92 -7.86
N PRO A 183 8.49 9.96 -8.41
CA PRO A 183 9.93 10.18 -8.33
C PRO A 183 10.37 10.70 -6.93
N SER A 184 11.17 11.77 -6.82
CA SER A 184 11.71 12.25 -5.53
C SER A 184 10.69 13.01 -4.69
N MET A 185 9.72 12.27 -4.14
CA MET A 185 8.78 12.71 -3.10
C MET A 185 8.71 11.63 -2.02
N ALA A 186 8.64 12.06 -0.76
CA ALA A 186 8.83 11.18 0.37
C ALA A 186 7.56 10.42 0.76
N ASN A 187 6.55 11.15 1.24
CA ASN A 187 5.32 10.56 1.73
C ASN A 187 4.49 9.98 0.58
N ASN A 188 4.32 10.71 -0.52
CA ASN A 188 3.73 10.22 -1.77
C ASN A 188 4.83 10.04 -2.84
N GLU A 189 5.47 8.88 -3.00
CA GLU A 189 5.02 7.57 -2.48
C GLU A 189 6.18 6.63 -2.16
N LEU A 190 7.20 7.09 -1.41
CA LEU A 190 8.15 6.13 -0.83
C LEU A 190 7.65 5.56 0.50
N SER A 191 6.80 6.28 1.24
CA SER A 191 6.27 5.81 2.51
C SER A 191 5.50 4.48 2.37
N GLY A 192 4.58 4.35 1.40
CA GLY A 192 3.80 3.14 1.18
C GLY A 192 4.66 1.90 0.86
N PRO A 193 5.55 1.94 -0.14
CA PRO A 193 6.46 0.84 -0.47
C PRO A 193 7.40 0.43 0.66
N LEU A 194 7.85 1.38 1.47
CA LEU A 194 8.67 1.09 2.66
C LEU A 194 7.86 0.40 3.76
N VAL A 195 6.62 0.83 4.02
CA VAL A 195 5.71 0.15 4.95
C VAL A 195 5.37 -1.26 4.45
N LEU A 196 5.11 -1.42 3.15
CA LEU A 196 4.86 -2.73 2.53
C LEU A 196 6.04 -3.69 2.74
N LEU A 197 7.28 -3.21 2.58
CA LEU A 197 8.49 -3.98 2.85
C LEU A 197 8.61 -4.38 4.33
N GLY A 198 8.27 -3.48 5.24
CA GLY A 198 8.26 -3.75 6.67
C GLY A 198 7.27 -4.85 7.03
N LEU A 199 6.03 -4.72 6.56
CA LEU A 199 5.00 -5.74 6.75
C LEU A 199 5.42 -7.08 6.17
N PHE A 200 6.02 -7.13 4.99
CA PHE A 200 6.56 -8.36 4.42
C PHE A 200 7.54 -9.05 5.38
N ASN A 201 8.51 -8.30 5.92
CA ASN A 201 9.54 -8.88 6.78
C ASN A 201 9.03 -9.26 8.17
N ARG A 202 7.97 -8.62 8.66
CA ARG A 202 7.32 -8.99 9.92
C ARG A 202 6.40 -10.20 9.77
N ILE A 203 5.51 -10.18 8.78
CA ILE A 203 4.57 -11.29 8.48
C ILE A 203 5.34 -12.57 8.14
N LYS A 204 6.50 -12.47 7.47
CA LYS A 204 7.37 -13.63 7.19
C LYS A 204 7.86 -14.35 8.46
N LYS A 205 7.94 -13.66 9.60
CA LYS A 205 8.42 -14.22 10.88
C LYS A 205 7.29 -14.85 11.70
N TRP A 206 6.04 -14.66 11.33
CA TRP A 206 4.93 -15.25 12.06
C TRP A 206 4.99 -16.78 12.01
N PRO A 207 4.77 -17.47 13.14
CA PRO A 207 4.91 -18.92 13.21
C PRO A 207 3.86 -19.66 12.38
N LYS A 208 2.66 -19.08 12.27
CA LYS A 208 1.51 -19.59 11.54
C LYS A 208 0.90 -18.44 10.74
N ARG A 209 0.45 -18.74 9.52
CA ARG A 209 -0.29 -17.82 8.65
C ARG A 209 -1.49 -18.58 8.09
N ARG A 210 -2.69 -18.26 8.54
CA ARG A 210 -3.97 -18.79 8.06
C ARG A 210 -4.14 -18.48 6.58
N TYR A 211 -3.85 -17.23 6.21
CA TYR A 211 -3.94 -16.76 4.83
C TYR A 211 -2.60 -16.75 4.12
N SER A 212 -2.63 -16.88 2.79
CA SER A 212 -1.50 -16.53 1.95
C SER A 212 -1.45 -15.00 1.78
N TYR A 213 -0.28 -14.39 1.90
CA TYR A 213 -0.12 -12.93 1.74
C TYR A 213 0.63 -12.63 0.45
N ARG A 214 0.00 -11.82 -0.43
CA ARG A 214 0.62 -11.30 -1.65
C ARG A 214 0.99 -9.85 -1.44
N PHE A 215 2.24 -9.52 -1.71
CA PHE A 215 2.78 -8.16 -1.69
C PHE A 215 2.97 -7.71 -3.13
N ALA A 216 2.38 -6.60 -3.53
CA ALA A 216 2.48 -6.08 -4.89
C ALA A 216 3.00 -4.64 -4.91
N LEU A 217 3.93 -4.37 -5.82
CA LEU A 217 4.44 -3.04 -6.12
C LEU A 217 4.30 -2.79 -7.62
N HIS A 218 3.61 -1.72 -7.98
CA HIS A 218 3.36 -1.37 -9.38
C HIS A 218 3.19 0.15 -9.54
N PRO A 219 3.15 0.69 -10.75
CA PRO A 219 2.68 2.05 -10.97
C PRO A 219 1.23 2.24 -10.53
N GLU A 220 0.88 3.42 -10.04
CA GLU A 220 -0.52 3.75 -9.72
C GLU A 220 -1.39 3.68 -10.99
N THR A 221 -2.62 3.19 -10.84
CA THR A 221 -3.66 3.01 -11.87
C THR A 221 -3.31 1.99 -12.94
N ILE A 222 -2.35 2.30 -13.83
CA ILE A 222 -2.05 1.43 -14.95
C ILE A 222 -1.41 0.12 -14.46
N GLY A 223 -0.65 0.17 -13.36
CA GLY A 223 -0.03 -0.99 -12.74
C GLY A 223 -1.02 -1.88 -11.99
N SER A 224 -1.99 -1.33 -11.26
CA SER A 224 -3.06 -2.11 -10.62
C SER A 224 -3.99 -2.74 -11.65
N LEU A 225 -4.31 -2.02 -12.74
CA LEU A 225 -4.99 -2.60 -13.90
C LEU A 225 -4.16 -3.72 -14.55
N GLY A 226 -2.85 -3.54 -14.69
CA GLY A 226 -1.98 -4.61 -15.18
C GLY A 226 -1.95 -5.82 -14.24
N LEU A 227 -1.98 -5.61 -12.92
CA LEU A 227 -2.04 -6.70 -11.94
C LEU A 227 -3.37 -7.44 -12.04
N LEU A 228 -4.49 -6.73 -12.15
CA LEU A 228 -5.81 -7.31 -12.40
C LEU A 228 -5.88 -8.04 -13.74
N HIS A 229 -5.20 -7.56 -14.77
CA HIS A 229 -5.12 -8.24 -16.06
C HIS A 229 -4.41 -9.59 -15.93
N LEU A 230 -3.29 -9.64 -15.18
CA LEU A 230 -2.51 -10.85 -14.96
C LEU A 230 -3.18 -11.83 -13.97
N MET A 231 -3.80 -11.30 -12.91
CA MET A 231 -4.19 -12.06 -11.71
C MET A 231 -5.68 -12.01 -11.40
N GLY A 232 -6.51 -11.31 -12.19
CA GLY A 232 -7.93 -11.09 -11.87
C GLY A 232 -8.70 -12.37 -11.61
N LYS A 233 -8.52 -13.40 -12.45
CA LYS A 233 -9.15 -14.72 -12.23
C LYS A 233 -8.69 -15.40 -10.93
N HIS A 234 -7.42 -15.25 -10.57
CA HIS A 234 -6.88 -15.77 -9.31
C HIS A 234 -7.48 -15.03 -8.12
N PHE A 235 -7.57 -13.70 -8.18
CA PHE A 235 -8.15 -12.90 -7.10
C PHE A 235 -9.64 -13.18 -6.91
N THR A 236 -10.42 -13.27 -7.99
CA THR A 236 -11.85 -13.63 -7.89
C THR A 236 -12.06 -14.99 -7.22
N ALA A 237 -11.13 -15.94 -7.39
CA ALA A 237 -11.25 -17.27 -6.81
C ALA A 237 -10.73 -17.37 -5.37
N ASN A 238 -9.78 -16.53 -4.95
CA ASN A 238 -9.02 -16.75 -3.71
C ASN A 238 -8.91 -15.53 -2.79
N MET A 239 -9.14 -14.31 -3.25
CA MET A 239 -8.94 -13.11 -2.44
C MET A 239 -10.04 -12.97 -1.39
N VAL A 240 -9.65 -12.93 -0.12
CA VAL A 240 -10.57 -12.66 0.99
C VAL A 240 -10.52 -11.21 1.47
N SER A 241 -9.41 -10.54 1.21
CA SER A 241 -9.21 -9.13 1.55
C SER A 241 -8.05 -8.54 0.76
N GLY A 242 -8.01 -7.21 0.66
CA GLY A 242 -6.80 -6.50 0.31
C GLY A 242 -6.70 -5.12 0.95
N LEU A 243 -5.50 -4.56 0.87
CA LEU A 243 -5.17 -3.24 1.40
C LEU A 243 -4.20 -2.52 0.45
N VAL A 244 -4.62 -1.37 -0.06
CA VAL A 244 -3.73 -0.39 -0.69
C VAL A 244 -3.10 0.47 0.39
N ILE A 245 -1.77 0.56 0.40
CA ILE A 245 -0.99 1.25 1.43
C ILE A 245 -0.32 2.47 0.77
N ASN A 246 -0.69 3.67 1.21
CA ASN A 246 -0.11 4.90 0.69
C ASN A 246 0.02 6.02 1.74
N CYS A 247 0.94 6.97 1.52
CA CYS A 247 1.07 8.18 2.35
C CYS A 247 1.10 7.89 3.88
N MET A 248 1.98 6.98 4.29
CA MET A 248 2.06 6.38 5.63
C MET A 248 2.94 7.12 6.64
N GLY A 249 3.55 8.24 6.26
CA GLY A 249 4.27 9.16 7.14
C GLY A 249 3.47 10.43 7.45
N GLY A 250 4.11 11.34 8.17
CA GLY A 250 3.56 12.63 8.61
C GLY A 250 3.11 12.67 10.08
N GLU A 251 2.67 13.86 10.49
CA GLU A 251 2.23 14.18 11.86
C GLU A 251 0.98 13.44 12.37
N PRO A 252 -0.06 13.13 11.54
CA PRO A 252 -1.27 12.49 12.06
C PRO A 252 -0.96 11.18 12.79
N GLU A 253 -1.53 11.02 13.99
CA GLU A 253 -1.32 9.81 14.78
C GLU A 253 -2.18 8.64 14.29
N LYS A 254 -3.41 8.93 13.85
CA LYS A 254 -4.37 7.90 13.45
C LYS A 254 -4.11 7.46 12.01
N LEU A 255 -4.28 6.15 11.79
CA LEU A 255 -4.44 5.64 10.43
C LEU A 255 -5.89 5.85 10.00
N VAL A 256 -6.08 6.25 8.75
CA VAL A 256 -7.40 6.39 8.13
C VAL A 256 -7.58 5.25 7.14
N PHE A 257 -8.57 4.40 7.39
CA PHE A 257 -8.96 3.31 6.51
C PHE A 257 -10.17 3.73 5.70
N LYS A 258 -10.01 3.76 4.38
CA LYS A 258 -11.11 3.78 3.45
C LYS A 258 -11.55 2.36 3.15
N HIS A 259 -12.80 2.08 3.47
CA HIS A 259 -13.40 0.75 3.30
C HIS A 259 -13.51 0.37 1.82
N SER A 260 -13.66 -0.92 1.58
CA SER A 260 -14.00 -1.47 0.28
C SER A 260 -15.39 -0.99 -0.13
N ARG A 261 -15.70 -1.07 -1.43
CA ARG A 261 -16.95 -0.53 -1.97
C ARG A 261 -18.21 -1.16 -1.39
N ASN A 262 -18.16 -2.45 -1.07
CA ASN A 262 -19.31 -3.17 -0.54
C ASN A 262 -19.39 -3.11 0.98
N ASP A 263 -18.33 -2.61 1.65
CA ASP A 263 -18.27 -2.39 3.10
C ASP A 263 -18.67 -3.62 3.92
N ASN A 264 -18.30 -4.80 3.42
CA ASN A 264 -18.68 -6.09 3.99
C ASN A 264 -17.59 -7.16 3.85
N GLY A 265 -16.39 -6.78 3.40
CA GLY A 265 -15.23 -7.66 3.41
C GLY A 265 -14.76 -7.96 4.84
N MET A 266 -13.98 -9.03 5.00
CA MET A 266 -13.49 -9.45 6.32
C MET A 266 -12.69 -8.34 7.03
N LEU A 267 -11.87 -7.59 6.27
CA LEU A 267 -11.11 -6.46 6.83
C LEU A 267 -11.99 -5.26 7.14
N ASP A 268 -12.99 -4.94 6.31
CA ASP A 268 -13.94 -3.85 6.57
C ASP A 268 -14.63 -4.07 7.92
N LYS A 269 -15.18 -5.28 8.11
CA LYS A 269 -15.83 -5.70 9.34
C LYS A 269 -14.88 -5.67 10.54
N LEU A 270 -13.67 -6.19 10.38
CA LEU A 270 -12.66 -6.21 11.43
C LEU A 270 -12.31 -4.79 11.89
N LEU A 271 -12.18 -3.84 10.98
CA LEU A 271 -11.84 -2.46 11.32
C LEU A 271 -12.92 -1.82 12.22
N TYR A 272 -14.21 -2.04 11.91
CA TYR A 272 -15.29 -1.59 12.81
C TYR A 272 -15.21 -2.25 14.19
N HIS A 273 -15.00 -3.57 14.22
CA HIS A 273 -14.85 -4.33 15.46
C HIS A 273 -13.68 -3.81 16.32
N LEU A 274 -12.49 -3.67 15.74
CA LEU A 274 -11.29 -3.25 16.47
C LEU A 274 -11.41 -1.84 17.08
N ASN A 275 -12.19 -0.95 16.47
CA ASN A 275 -12.46 0.37 17.03
C ASN A 275 -13.34 0.35 18.29
N GLN A 276 -14.07 -0.74 18.54
CA GLN A 276 -14.75 -0.97 19.83
C GLN A 276 -13.78 -1.45 20.92
N HIS A 277 -12.52 -1.75 20.56
CA HIS A 277 -11.48 -2.31 21.42
C HIS A 277 -10.18 -1.47 21.38
N ASP A 278 -10.32 -0.14 21.36
CA ASP A 278 -9.24 0.84 21.55
C ASP A 278 -8.13 0.87 20.47
N TYR A 279 -8.35 0.33 19.27
CA TYR A 279 -7.39 0.46 18.16
C TYR A 279 -7.28 1.88 17.60
N ASN A 280 -8.29 2.73 17.82
CA ASN A 280 -8.26 4.17 17.58
C ASN A 280 -7.83 4.59 16.15
N HIS A 281 -8.30 3.89 15.13
CA HIS A 281 -8.17 4.31 13.72
C HIS A 281 -9.43 5.03 13.24
N GLU A 282 -9.36 5.72 12.11
CA GLU A 282 -10.52 6.35 11.48
C GLU A 282 -11.01 5.47 10.33
N ASN A 283 -12.34 5.34 10.22
CA ASN A 283 -13.00 4.60 9.15
C ASN A 283 -13.78 5.59 8.28
N ILE A 284 -13.50 5.59 6.98
CA ILE A 284 -14.21 6.41 6.00
C ILE A 284 -14.81 5.52 4.91
N GLN A 285 -15.95 5.96 4.38
CA GLN A 285 -16.65 5.23 3.34
C GLN A 285 -15.88 5.23 2.02
N PHE A 286 -16.07 4.17 1.25
CA PHE A 286 -15.57 4.12 -0.12
C PHE A 286 -16.11 5.29 -0.95
N SER A 287 -15.19 5.91 -1.69
CA SER A 287 -15.52 6.83 -2.78
C SER A 287 -14.51 6.59 -3.92
N PRO A 288 -14.97 6.56 -5.18
CA PRO A 288 -14.07 6.50 -6.33
C PRO A 288 -13.47 7.87 -6.69
N LEU A 289 -13.84 8.95 -5.97
CA LEU A 289 -13.45 10.33 -6.29
C LEU A 289 -12.09 10.73 -5.69
N SER A 290 -11.64 10.03 -4.65
CA SER A 290 -10.37 10.25 -3.95
C SER A 290 -9.78 8.89 -3.56
N GLY A 291 -8.52 8.85 -3.18
CA GLY A 291 -7.79 7.60 -2.91
C GLY A 291 -6.86 7.23 -4.06
N SER A 292 -6.60 5.95 -4.23
CA SER A 292 -5.60 5.42 -5.14
C SER A 292 -6.15 4.20 -5.87
N ASP A 293 -5.45 3.07 -5.83
CA ASP A 293 -5.70 1.87 -6.62
C ASP A 293 -6.88 1.03 -6.16
N GLU A 294 -7.42 1.26 -4.96
CA GLU A 294 -8.60 0.56 -4.45
C GLU A 294 -9.79 0.74 -5.41
N ARG A 295 -9.87 1.87 -6.12
CA ARG A 295 -10.90 2.09 -7.15
C ARG A 295 -10.87 1.07 -8.29
N GLN A 296 -9.69 0.51 -8.62
CA GLN A 296 -9.57 -0.50 -9.69
C GLN A 296 -10.04 -1.86 -9.20
N TYR A 297 -9.57 -2.28 -8.03
CA TYR A 297 -9.96 -3.55 -7.40
C TYR A 297 -11.47 -3.62 -7.08
N ASN A 298 -12.06 -2.48 -6.67
CA ASN A 298 -13.48 -2.36 -6.34
C ASN A 298 -14.38 -2.00 -7.54
N SER A 299 -13.83 -1.94 -8.75
CA SER A 299 -14.63 -1.64 -9.94
C SER A 299 -15.75 -2.67 -10.15
N PRO A 300 -16.88 -2.30 -10.79
CA PRO A 300 -18.06 -3.16 -10.86
C PRO A 300 -17.84 -4.56 -11.44
N GLY A 301 -16.83 -4.74 -12.29
CA GLY A 301 -16.50 -6.05 -12.87
C GLY A 301 -15.69 -6.96 -11.95
N PHE A 302 -15.00 -6.39 -10.95
CA PHE A 302 -14.15 -7.14 -10.01
C PHE A 302 -14.77 -7.26 -8.62
N GLN A 303 -15.27 -6.16 -8.06
CA GLN A 303 -15.88 -6.09 -6.72
C GLN A 303 -15.06 -6.80 -5.63
N LEU A 304 -13.73 -6.70 -5.71
CA LEU A 304 -12.84 -7.32 -4.73
C LEU A 304 -12.84 -6.51 -3.42
N PRO A 305 -12.77 -7.16 -2.24
CA PRO A 305 -12.84 -6.51 -0.93
C PRO A 305 -11.50 -5.84 -0.55
N VAL A 306 -11.13 -4.79 -1.29
CA VAL A 306 -9.84 -4.10 -1.11
C VAL A 306 -10.07 -2.72 -0.48
N CYS A 307 -9.56 -2.55 0.73
CA CYS A 307 -9.53 -1.28 1.44
C CYS A 307 -8.32 -0.44 1.01
N CYS A 308 -8.26 0.82 1.45
CA CYS A 308 -7.08 1.68 1.34
C CYS A 308 -6.75 2.26 2.72
N VAL A 309 -5.47 2.38 3.06
CA VAL A 309 -5.02 3.02 4.29
C VAL A 309 -4.02 4.13 4.00
N SER A 310 -4.16 5.23 4.73
CA SER A 310 -3.18 6.30 4.76
C SER A 310 -3.02 6.89 6.15
N ARG A 311 -1.88 7.55 6.39
CA ARG A 311 -1.70 8.42 7.56
C ARG A 311 -2.07 9.87 7.25
N SER A 312 -1.53 10.42 6.17
CA SER A 312 -1.68 11.86 5.87
C SER A 312 -2.60 12.19 4.69
N PHE A 313 -2.80 11.27 3.74
CA PHE A 313 -3.56 11.59 2.52
C PHE A 313 -5.02 11.96 2.82
N HIS A 314 -5.74 11.09 3.53
CA HIS A 314 -7.15 11.31 3.86
C HIS A 314 -7.37 12.39 4.92
N SER A 315 -6.38 12.63 5.80
CA SER A 315 -6.39 13.78 6.71
C SER A 315 -6.04 15.10 6.02
N GLY A 316 -5.55 15.05 4.78
CA GLY A 316 -5.04 16.18 4.02
C GLY A 316 -3.66 16.62 4.50
N TYR A 317 -2.74 16.89 3.56
CA TYR A 317 -1.48 17.55 3.87
C TYR A 317 -1.03 18.48 2.75
N HIS A 318 -0.49 19.63 3.14
CA HIS A 318 -0.17 20.75 2.24
C HIS A 318 0.96 20.44 1.24
N GLN A 319 1.88 19.55 1.62
CA GLN A 319 3.08 19.22 0.87
C GLN A 319 2.82 18.26 -0.32
N TYR A 320 1.62 17.67 -0.40
CA TYR A 320 1.26 16.66 -1.40
C TYR A 320 1.54 17.14 -2.83
N HIS A 321 2.21 16.29 -3.63
CA HIS A 321 2.62 16.58 -5.02
C HIS A 321 3.54 17.81 -5.17
N THR A 322 4.42 18.07 -4.20
CA THR A 322 5.41 19.15 -4.31
C THR A 322 6.78 18.74 -3.77
N SER A 323 7.80 19.57 -4.02
CA SER A 323 9.13 19.45 -3.39
C SER A 323 9.12 19.54 -1.87
N LEU A 324 8.02 20.02 -1.26
CA LEU A 324 7.88 20.08 0.19
C LEU A 324 7.59 18.71 0.81
N ASP A 325 7.26 17.69 0.00
CA ASP A 325 7.08 16.31 0.44
C ASP A 325 8.45 15.64 0.70
N THR A 326 9.05 16.05 1.82
CA THR A 326 10.43 15.71 2.20
C THR A 326 10.47 14.55 3.20
N LYS A 327 11.66 13.94 3.33
CA LYS A 327 11.92 12.94 4.37
C LYS A 327 11.60 13.45 5.78
N ALA A 328 11.87 14.73 6.04
CA ALA A 328 11.60 15.36 7.33
C ALA A 328 10.10 15.43 7.62
N PHE A 329 9.28 15.77 6.62
CA PHE A 329 7.82 15.73 6.74
C PHE A 329 7.31 14.31 6.93
N MET A 330 7.76 13.36 6.11
CA MET A 330 7.33 11.95 6.20
C MET A 330 7.69 11.34 7.56
N GLY A 331 8.92 11.55 8.02
CA GLY A 331 9.46 11.00 9.26
C GLY A 331 9.65 9.48 9.23
N ILE A 332 10.83 8.98 9.64
CA ILE A 332 11.06 7.53 9.75
C ILE A 332 10.31 6.93 10.95
N LYS A 333 10.16 7.67 12.05
CA LYS A 333 9.41 7.21 13.22
C LYS A 333 7.90 7.04 12.96
N PRO A 334 7.19 8.02 12.36
CA PRO A 334 5.82 7.80 11.91
C PRO A 334 5.66 6.60 10.97
N LEU A 335 6.63 6.38 10.07
CA LEU A 335 6.63 5.23 9.17
C LEU A 335 6.72 3.89 9.93
N LEU A 336 7.60 3.79 10.93
CA LEU A 336 7.71 2.60 11.80
C LEU A 336 6.43 2.37 12.62
N ASP A 337 5.86 3.44 13.20
CA ASP A 337 4.59 3.38 13.93
C ASP A 337 3.42 2.93 13.02
N SER A 338 3.44 3.32 11.74
CA SER A 338 2.48 2.80 10.75
C SER A 338 2.64 1.30 10.53
N ILE A 339 3.87 0.77 10.47
CA ILE A 339 4.13 -0.67 10.37
C ILE A 339 3.61 -1.37 11.64
N ASP A 340 3.88 -0.83 12.83
CA ASP A 340 3.41 -1.38 14.10
C ASP A 340 1.88 -1.50 14.17
N LYS A 341 1.18 -0.43 13.78
CA LYS A 341 -0.29 -0.38 13.79
C LYS A 341 -0.90 -1.35 12.78
N LEU A 342 -0.35 -1.40 11.56
CA LEU A 342 -0.82 -2.33 10.53
C LEU A 342 -0.55 -3.79 10.90
N GLU A 343 0.62 -4.11 11.47
CA GLU A 343 0.91 -5.47 11.92
C GLU A 343 -0.09 -5.93 13.00
N LYS A 344 -0.41 -5.08 13.98
CA LYS A 344 -1.42 -5.39 15.00
C LYS A 344 -2.79 -5.70 14.39
N ILE A 345 -3.21 -4.93 13.39
CA ILE A 345 -4.46 -5.18 12.67
C ILE A 345 -4.42 -6.52 11.93
N PHE A 346 -3.31 -6.85 11.25
CA PHE A 346 -3.21 -8.13 10.54
C PHE A 346 -3.04 -9.34 11.48
N LEU A 347 -2.47 -9.17 12.67
CA LEU A 347 -2.49 -10.22 13.71
C LEU A 347 -3.92 -10.50 14.19
N ALA A 348 -4.77 -9.47 14.28
CA ALA A 348 -6.20 -9.66 14.54
C ALA A 348 -6.93 -10.28 13.35
N PHE A 349 -6.57 -9.88 12.12
CA PHE A 349 -7.13 -10.44 10.89
C PHE A 349 -6.87 -11.95 10.75
N GLU A 350 -5.73 -12.44 11.23
CA GLU A 350 -5.43 -13.88 11.26
C GLU A 350 -6.38 -14.71 12.16
N GLN A 351 -7.11 -14.04 13.06
CA GLN A 351 -8.15 -14.66 13.88
C GLN A 351 -9.54 -14.54 13.24
N ALA A 352 -9.70 -13.71 12.21
CA ALA A 352 -10.95 -13.46 11.51
C ALA A 352 -11.14 -14.47 10.38
N ALA A 353 -12.09 -15.41 10.55
CA ALA A 353 -12.43 -16.41 9.54
C ALA A 353 -13.82 -17.00 9.80
N THR A 354 -14.43 -17.55 8.75
CA THR A 354 -15.63 -18.38 8.88
C THR A 354 -15.24 -19.82 9.14
N PHE A 355 -15.83 -20.43 10.16
CA PHE A 355 -15.54 -21.79 10.58
C PHE A 355 -16.78 -22.68 10.49
N GLU A 356 -16.55 -23.98 10.29
CA GLU A 356 -17.56 -25.03 10.40
C GLU A 356 -17.19 -25.99 11.55
N ASN A 357 -18.15 -26.23 12.44
CA ASN A 357 -18.04 -27.23 13.49
C ASN A 357 -18.21 -28.64 12.88
N THR A 358 -17.20 -29.49 13.07
CA THR A 358 -17.18 -30.86 12.51
C THR A 358 -18.09 -31.83 13.28
N LEU A 359 -18.54 -31.45 14.48
CA LEU A 359 -19.48 -32.21 15.33
C LEU A 359 -20.69 -31.33 15.71
N PRO A 360 -21.60 -31.02 14.78
CA PRO A 360 -22.66 -30.03 14.99
C PRO A 360 -23.88 -30.56 15.76
N PHE A 361 -23.99 -31.87 15.99
CA PHE A 361 -25.15 -32.49 16.64
C PHE A 361 -24.97 -32.61 18.15
N GLY A 362 -25.31 -31.54 18.88
CA GLY A 362 -25.10 -31.43 20.34
C GLY A 362 -23.70 -30.93 20.70
N GLU A 363 -23.39 -30.82 22.00
CA GLU A 363 -22.04 -30.41 22.43
C GLU A 363 -21.04 -31.59 22.34
N PRO A 364 -19.85 -31.38 21.75
CA PRO A 364 -18.79 -32.37 21.82
C PRO A 364 -18.40 -32.67 23.28
N ASN A 365 -17.96 -33.89 23.56
CA ASN A 365 -17.39 -34.22 24.87
C ASN A 365 -16.02 -33.55 25.05
N LEU A 366 -16.03 -32.27 25.43
CA LEU A 366 -14.85 -31.43 25.62
C LEU A 366 -13.87 -32.00 26.65
N GLY A 367 -14.37 -32.65 27.70
CA GLY A 367 -13.54 -33.28 28.73
C GLY A 367 -12.65 -34.39 28.16
N SER A 368 -13.20 -35.24 27.28
CA SER A 368 -12.42 -36.29 26.60
C SER A 368 -11.33 -35.76 25.66
N LYS A 369 -11.41 -34.47 25.30
CA LYS A 369 -10.49 -33.77 24.38
C LYS A 369 -9.55 -32.80 25.11
N GLY A 370 -9.56 -32.80 26.45
CA GLY A 370 -8.74 -31.89 27.26
C GLY A 370 -9.14 -30.41 27.17
N LEU A 371 -10.35 -30.13 26.68
CA LEU A 371 -10.89 -28.78 26.49
C LEU A 371 -11.86 -28.35 27.60
N TYR A 372 -11.94 -29.11 28.69
CA TYR A 372 -12.82 -28.84 29.81
C TYR A 372 -12.06 -28.99 31.13
N PRO A 373 -12.20 -28.05 32.09
CA PRO A 373 -11.55 -28.17 33.39
C PRO A 373 -12.00 -29.43 34.15
N THR A 374 -11.04 -30.16 34.74
CA THR A 374 -11.31 -31.42 35.44
C THR A 374 -11.72 -31.24 36.92
N LEU A 375 -11.61 -30.02 37.47
CA LEU A 375 -11.92 -29.69 38.86
C LEU A 375 -12.83 -28.47 38.96
N SER A 376 -13.87 -28.55 39.81
CA SER A 376 -14.90 -27.51 39.99
C SER A 376 -14.60 -26.53 41.14
N PHE A 377 -13.33 -26.26 41.44
CA PHE A 377 -12.89 -25.43 42.58
C PHE A 377 -12.76 -23.94 42.21
N PHE A 378 -13.34 -23.01 42.97
CA PHE A 378 -13.29 -21.57 42.69
C PHE A 378 -11.90 -20.97 42.99
N SER A 379 -11.22 -20.44 41.95
CA SER A 379 -9.95 -19.69 42.03
C SER A 379 -9.90 -18.63 40.92
N LYS A 380 -8.95 -17.67 40.98
CA LYS A 380 -8.74 -16.71 39.87
C LYS A 380 -8.34 -17.39 38.57
N GLU A 381 -7.51 -18.44 38.65
CA GLU A 381 -7.13 -19.28 37.51
C GLU A 381 -8.35 -19.98 36.88
N ARG A 382 -9.38 -20.29 37.68
CA ARG A 382 -10.63 -20.82 37.13
C ARG A 382 -11.43 -19.77 36.35
N VAL A 383 -11.37 -18.50 36.70
CA VAL A 383 -12.11 -17.46 35.96
C VAL A 383 -11.61 -17.37 34.52
N SER A 384 -10.29 -17.33 34.31
CA SER A 384 -9.73 -17.33 32.95
C SER A 384 -9.99 -18.64 32.20
N GLN A 385 -9.98 -19.79 32.90
CA GLN A 385 -10.37 -21.08 32.29
C GLN A 385 -11.85 -21.13 31.91
N LEU A 386 -12.72 -20.41 32.65
CA LEU A 386 -14.15 -20.31 32.33
C LEU A 386 -14.38 -19.40 31.13
N ASP A 387 -13.63 -18.29 31.01
CA ASP A 387 -13.71 -17.40 29.84
C ASP A 387 -13.31 -18.15 28.56
N GLU A 388 -12.17 -18.87 28.58
CA GLU A 388 -11.76 -19.68 27.44
C GLU A 388 -12.75 -20.80 27.10
N LEU A 389 -13.30 -21.48 28.13
CA LEU A 389 -14.34 -22.48 27.91
C LEU A 389 -15.60 -21.87 27.28
N ASN A 390 -15.96 -20.64 27.65
CA ASN A 390 -17.09 -19.94 27.04
C ASN A 390 -16.79 -19.55 25.59
N TYR A 391 -15.57 -19.10 25.27
CA TYR A 391 -15.16 -18.88 23.88
C TYR A 391 -15.26 -20.17 23.07
N ILE A 392 -14.77 -21.29 23.60
CA ILE A 392 -14.89 -22.62 22.96
C ILE A 392 -16.35 -22.95 22.65
N LYS A 393 -17.26 -22.77 23.62
CA LYS A 393 -18.69 -23.04 23.43
C LYS A 393 -19.33 -22.12 22.41
N MET A 394 -19.02 -20.82 22.45
CA MET A 394 -19.52 -19.83 21.50
C MET A 394 -19.08 -20.18 20.08
N LEU A 395 -17.78 -20.46 19.90
CA LEU A 395 -17.23 -20.88 18.62
C LEU A 395 -17.88 -22.15 18.12
N LEU A 396 -17.98 -23.21 18.93
CA LEU A 396 -18.62 -24.47 18.52
C LEU A 396 -20.10 -24.31 18.14
N ASN A 397 -20.83 -23.42 18.82
CA ASN A 397 -22.25 -23.22 18.58
C ASN A 397 -22.53 -22.39 17.32
N TYR A 398 -21.74 -21.34 17.08
CA TYR A 398 -21.95 -20.41 15.97
C TYR A 398 -21.06 -20.67 14.75
N SER A 399 -20.12 -21.63 14.80
CA SER A 399 -19.37 -22.07 13.62
C SER A 399 -20.24 -22.97 12.73
N ASP A 400 -21.26 -22.38 12.13
CA ASP A 400 -22.23 -23.01 11.23
C ASP A 400 -21.89 -22.80 9.75
N GLY A 401 -20.74 -22.18 9.47
CA GLY A 401 -20.32 -21.80 8.13
C GLY A 401 -20.96 -20.52 7.60
N GLU A 402 -21.76 -19.81 8.41
CA GLU A 402 -22.35 -18.52 8.08
C GLU A 402 -21.78 -17.39 8.94
N HIS A 403 -21.59 -17.63 10.24
CA HIS A 403 -20.98 -16.63 11.14
C HIS A 403 -19.45 -16.72 11.10
N ASP A 404 -18.79 -15.57 10.95
CA ASP A 404 -17.34 -15.49 11.14
C ASP A 404 -17.00 -15.24 12.62
N SER A 405 -15.74 -15.45 12.98
CA SER A 405 -15.27 -15.25 14.35
C SER A 405 -15.43 -13.81 14.86
N ILE A 406 -15.59 -12.81 13.98
CA ILE A 406 -15.91 -11.43 14.39
C ILE A 406 -17.38 -11.36 14.85
N ASP A 407 -18.33 -11.97 14.11
CA ASP A 407 -19.73 -12.07 14.57
C ASP A 407 -19.83 -12.72 15.94
N ILE A 408 -19.06 -13.79 16.14
CA ILE A 408 -19.08 -14.58 17.37
C ILE A 408 -18.48 -13.76 18.53
N ALA A 409 -17.39 -13.02 18.26
CA ALA A 409 -16.76 -12.13 19.23
C ALA A 409 -17.67 -10.95 19.62
N ASP A 410 -18.27 -10.27 18.64
CA ASP A 410 -19.23 -9.19 18.86
C ASP A 410 -20.43 -9.66 19.67
N LYS A 411 -20.95 -10.86 19.34
CA LYS A 411 -22.09 -11.45 20.06
C LYS A 411 -21.77 -11.79 21.51
N TYR A 412 -20.54 -12.24 21.79
CA TYR A 412 -20.08 -12.49 23.15
C TYR A 412 -19.71 -11.20 23.89
N GLY A 413 -19.32 -10.15 23.17
CA GLY A 413 -18.86 -8.88 23.72
C GLY A 413 -17.37 -8.89 24.10
N CYS A 414 -16.52 -9.56 23.32
CA CYS A 414 -15.06 -9.54 23.49
C CYS A 414 -14.34 -9.25 22.18
N SER A 415 -13.01 -9.04 22.24
CA SER A 415 -12.22 -8.91 21.02
C SER A 415 -12.08 -10.26 20.33
N VAL A 416 -12.03 -10.27 18.99
CA VAL A 416 -11.70 -11.48 18.21
C VAL A 416 -10.33 -12.05 18.59
N LEU A 417 -9.41 -11.20 19.07
CA LEU A 417 -8.10 -11.62 19.57
C LEU A 417 -8.19 -12.48 20.85
N ASP A 418 -9.20 -12.24 21.69
CA ASP A 418 -9.39 -13.01 22.93
C ASP A 418 -9.77 -14.47 22.62
N MET A 419 -10.33 -14.72 21.44
CA MET A 419 -10.73 -16.05 20.99
C MET A 419 -9.59 -16.86 20.35
N ALA A 420 -8.41 -16.27 20.11
CA ALA A 420 -7.31 -16.91 19.38
C ALA A 420 -6.89 -18.28 19.95
N SER A 421 -6.69 -18.37 21.27
CA SER A 421 -6.33 -19.63 21.95
C SER A 421 -7.42 -20.70 21.81
N ALA A 422 -8.69 -20.30 21.88
CA ALA A 422 -9.82 -21.20 21.73
C ALA A 422 -9.93 -21.73 20.29
N ILE A 423 -9.75 -20.86 19.29
CA ILE A 423 -9.71 -21.24 17.86
C ILE A 423 -8.60 -22.27 17.64
N ASP A 424 -7.36 -21.98 18.05
CA ASP A 424 -6.22 -22.87 17.85
C ASP A 424 -6.44 -24.25 18.50
N LYS A 425 -6.97 -24.30 19.73
CA LYS A 425 -7.29 -25.55 20.43
C LYS A 425 -8.35 -26.36 19.70
N LEU A 426 -9.38 -25.70 19.15
CA LEU A 426 -10.44 -26.38 18.42
C LEU A 426 -9.96 -26.91 17.07
N GLU A 427 -9.13 -26.17 16.35
CA GLU A 427 -8.50 -26.62 15.10
C GLU A 427 -7.60 -27.83 15.35
N GLN A 428 -6.78 -27.81 16.40
CA GLN A 428 -5.91 -28.94 16.79
C GLN A 428 -6.70 -30.21 17.09
N GLN A 429 -7.89 -30.08 17.67
CA GLN A 429 -8.80 -31.20 17.93
C GLN A 429 -9.71 -31.54 16.74
N THR A 430 -9.53 -30.86 15.61
CA THR A 430 -10.34 -30.98 14.39
C THR A 430 -11.84 -30.78 14.66
N LEU A 431 -12.16 -29.91 15.64
CA LEU A 431 -13.53 -29.53 15.97
C LEU A 431 -14.01 -28.33 15.16
N LEU A 432 -13.09 -27.48 14.73
CA LEU A 432 -13.34 -26.42 13.76
C LEU A 432 -12.49 -26.64 12.53
N VAL A 433 -13.09 -26.38 11.37
CA VAL A 433 -12.38 -26.27 10.10
C VAL A 433 -12.74 -24.94 9.46
N MET A 434 -11.75 -24.28 8.87
CA MET A 434 -11.97 -23.05 8.12
C MET A 434 -12.68 -23.36 6.80
N LYS A 435 -13.67 -22.55 6.45
CA LYS A 435 -14.49 -22.72 5.25
C LYS A 435 -13.82 -22.20 3.97
#